data_AF-A0A935HXW9-F1
#
_entry.id   AF-A0A935HXW9-F1
#
_cell.length_a   1.000
_cell.length_b   1.000
_cell.length_c   1.000
_cell.angle_alpha   90.00
_cell.angle_beta   90.00
_cell.angle_gamma   90.00
#
_symmetry.space_group_name_H-M   'P 1'
#
loop_
_entity.id
_entity.type
_entity.pdbx_description
1 polymer ?
#
loop_
_entity_poly.entity_id
_entity_poly.type
_entity_poly.pdbx_seq_one_letter_code
_entity_poly.pdbx_strand_id
1 'polypeptide(L)'
;MRTNISKVVFLLIVFIFSSNFYGCGYNTLVTMQESVTSAWSQVENQYQRRSDLIPNLVKTVQGAADFEKSVLTEVTDARSRVGQMKLSAEDLSDPQKFEQFQKAQDQLSSALSRLLVVSENYPQLKTNESFLQLQSQLEGTENRISVERKRFNETVQVYNTEVKSFPSLIMAKIFGFKEKNCKTKGSNKIKKKQTPDLAEILRLIKKKEGK
;
A
#
# COMPACT_ATOMS: atom_id res chain seq x y z
N MET A 1 46.86 17.58 31.10
CA MET A 1 46.96 17.80 29.63
C MET A 1 46.23 16.75 28.79
N ARG A 2 46.41 15.44 29.07
CA ARG A 2 45.79 14.31 28.33
C ARG A 2 44.24 14.32 28.27
N THR A 3 43.57 14.77 29.33
CA THR A 3 42.09 14.85 29.42
C THR A 3 41.49 15.96 28.56
N ASN A 4 42.17 17.10 28.42
CA ASN A 4 41.72 18.20 27.56
C ASN A 4 41.90 17.84 26.08
N ILE A 5 42.98 17.12 25.73
CA ILE A 5 43.21 16.61 24.38
C ILE A 5 42.12 15.59 24.01
N SER A 6 41.75 14.68 24.91
CA SER A 6 40.66 13.72 24.67
C SER A 6 39.30 14.40 24.50
N LYS A 7 39.00 15.45 25.26
CA LYS A 7 37.76 16.26 25.10
C LYS A 7 37.73 17.03 23.77
N VAL A 8 38.87 17.60 23.35
CA VAL A 8 39.00 18.32 22.08
C VAL A 8 38.86 17.36 20.88
N VAL A 9 39.47 16.17 20.96
CA VAL A 9 39.30 15.12 19.94
C VAL A 9 37.85 14.64 19.87
N PHE A 10 37.18 14.46 21.00
CA PHE A 10 35.76 14.11 21.04
C PHE A 10 34.88 15.20 20.39
N LEU A 11 35.10 16.48 20.71
CA LEU A 11 34.37 17.60 20.11
C LEU A 11 34.62 17.73 18.61
N LEU A 12 35.85 17.49 18.13
CA LEU A 12 36.17 17.49 16.70
C LEU A 12 35.51 16.33 15.94
N ILE A 13 35.46 15.13 16.53
CA ILE A 13 34.75 13.98 15.95
C ILE A 13 33.26 14.28 15.86
N VAL A 14 32.66 14.84 16.93
CA VAL A 14 31.25 15.27 16.93
C VAL A 14 30.99 16.35 15.87
N PHE A 15 31.89 17.33 15.73
CA PHE A 15 31.77 18.40 14.74
C PHE A 15 31.86 17.87 13.30
N ILE A 16 32.83 16.99 13.01
CA ILE A 16 33.01 16.35 11.70
C ILE A 16 31.84 15.41 11.38
N PHE A 17 31.34 14.64 12.35
CA PHE A 17 30.13 13.83 12.16
C PHE A 17 28.90 14.70 11.92
N SER A 18 28.79 15.82 12.63
CA SER A 18 27.66 16.74 12.47
C SER A 18 27.66 17.40 11.09
N SER A 19 28.80 17.86 10.59
CA SER A 19 28.90 18.53 9.28
C SER A 19 28.61 17.61 8.10
N ASN A 20 28.89 16.30 8.20
CA ASN A 20 28.50 15.31 7.20
C ASN A 20 26.99 14.95 7.25
N PHE A 21 26.28 15.32 8.32
CA PHE A 21 24.88 14.97 8.54
C PHE A 21 23.90 15.97 7.89
N TYR A 22 24.26 17.25 7.79
CA TYR A 22 23.28 18.33 7.53
C TYR A 22 22.73 18.43 6.09
N GLY A 23 23.30 17.73 5.10
CA GLY A 23 22.93 17.92 3.69
C GLY A 23 22.28 16.74 2.98
N CYS A 24 22.70 15.50 3.28
CA CYS A 24 22.45 14.38 2.37
C CYS A 24 21.28 13.47 2.78
N GLY A 25 20.98 13.36 4.08
CA GLY A 25 19.93 12.43 4.57
C GLY A 25 18.51 12.99 4.52
N TYR A 26 18.29 14.19 5.09
CA TYR A 26 16.96 14.77 5.23
C TYR A 26 16.31 15.08 3.89
N ASN A 27 16.98 15.84 3.02
CA ASN A 27 16.44 16.22 1.71
C ASN A 27 16.17 14.99 0.84
N THR A 28 17.06 13.98 0.88
CA THR A 28 16.85 12.70 0.18
C THR A 28 15.59 11.99 0.68
N LEU A 29 15.39 11.89 2.00
CA LEU A 29 14.19 11.28 2.57
C LEU A 29 12.91 12.04 2.22
N VAL A 30 12.95 13.38 2.21
CA VAL A 30 11.83 14.23 1.75
C VAL A 30 11.53 13.95 0.27
N THR A 31 12.53 13.98 -0.60
CA THR A 31 12.35 13.71 -2.04
C THR A 31 11.78 12.31 -2.28
N MET A 32 12.25 11.30 -1.55
CA MET A 32 11.72 9.94 -1.66
C MET A 32 10.29 9.83 -1.09
N GLN A 33 9.96 10.54 -0.01
CA GLN A 33 8.60 10.58 0.52
C GLN A 33 7.63 11.23 -0.48
N GLU A 34 8.02 12.35 -1.09
CA GLU A 34 7.24 12.98 -2.16
C GLU A 34 7.07 12.06 -3.38
N SER A 35 8.11 11.27 -3.70
CA SER A 35 8.02 10.25 -4.75
C SER A 35 6.98 9.17 -4.41
N VAL A 36 6.91 8.73 -3.15
CA VAL A 36 5.88 7.79 -2.68
C VAL A 36 4.49 8.41 -2.75
N THR A 37 4.32 9.65 -2.28
CA THR A 37 3.06 10.39 -2.36
C THR A 37 2.59 10.55 -3.81
N SER A 38 3.50 10.89 -4.72
CA SER A 38 3.21 11.00 -6.15
C SER A 38 2.82 9.65 -6.77
N ALA A 39 3.53 8.57 -6.44
CA ALA A 39 3.16 7.24 -6.93
C ALA A 39 1.80 6.78 -6.37
N TRP A 40 1.48 7.13 -5.12
CA TRP A 40 0.18 6.82 -4.53
C TRP A 40 -0.96 7.58 -5.21
N SER A 41 -0.77 8.86 -5.53
CA SER A 41 -1.80 9.63 -6.22
C SER A 41 -2.12 9.07 -7.61
N GLN A 42 -1.15 8.48 -8.31
CA GLN A 42 -1.41 7.74 -9.55
C GLN A 42 -2.32 6.53 -9.34
N VAL A 43 -2.09 5.77 -8.27
CA VAL A 43 -2.95 4.64 -7.88
C VAL A 43 -4.36 5.12 -7.53
N GLU A 44 -4.47 6.17 -6.73
CA GLU A 44 -5.75 6.77 -6.34
C GLU A 44 -6.55 7.25 -7.54
N ASN A 45 -5.90 7.91 -8.51
CA ASN A 45 -6.55 8.36 -9.75
C ASN A 45 -7.20 7.20 -10.52
N GLN A 46 -6.52 6.04 -10.61
CA GLN A 46 -7.10 4.89 -11.29
C GLN A 46 -8.25 4.26 -10.50
N TYR A 47 -8.14 4.21 -9.16
CA TYR A 47 -9.24 3.75 -8.30
C TYR A 47 -10.47 4.66 -8.37
N GLN A 48 -10.26 5.97 -8.42
CA GLN A 48 -11.33 6.95 -8.60
C GLN A 48 -12.01 6.74 -9.96
N ARG A 49 -11.24 6.66 -11.04
CA ARG A 49 -11.77 6.37 -12.39
C ARG A 49 -12.60 5.09 -12.43
N ARG A 50 -12.12 4.00 -11.81
CA ARG A 50 -12.87 2.74 -11.71
C ARG A 50 -14.21 2.97 -11.01
N SER A 51 -14.21 3.72 -9.91
CA SER A 51 -15.40 4.02 -9.11
C SER A 51 -16.42 4.92 -9.85
N ASP A 52 -15.93 5.80 -10.72
CA ASP A 52 -16.75 6.72 -11.53
C ASP A 52 -17.40 6.04 -12.75
N LEU A 53 -16.82 4.95 -13.25
CA LEU A 53 -17.40 4.16 -14.35
C LEU A 53 -18.55 3.25 -13.91
N ILE A 54 -18.55 2.81 -12.65
CA ILE A 54 -19.51 1.83 -12.12
C ILE A 54 -20.98 2.28 -12.25
N PRO A 55 -21.37 3.53 -11.92
CA PRO A 55 -22.77 3.95 -12.05
C PRO A 55 -23.30 3.80 -13.48
N ASN A 56 -22.48 4.14 -14.48
CA ASN A 56 -22.85 3.97 -15.88
C ASN A 56 -22.94 2.50 -16.27
N LEU A 57 -22.00 1.66 -15.79
CA LEU A 57 -22.06 0.20 -16.00
C LEU A 57 -23.35 -0.38 -15.42
N VAL A 58 -23.66 -0.07 -14.16
CA VAL A 58 -24.87 -0.54 -13.46
C VAL A 58 -26.12 -0.12 -14.22
N LYS A 59 -26.20 1.15 -14.66
CA LYS A 59 -27.34 1.64 -15.45
C LYS A 59 -27.52 0.88 -16.78
N THR A 60 -26.43 0.61 -17.49
CA THR A 60 -26.48 -0.14 -18.77
C THR A 60 -26.93 -1.58 -18.54
N VAL A 61 -26.41 -2.24 -17.50
CA VAL A 61 -26.79 -3.61 -17.16
C VAL A 61 -28.23 -3.70 -16.66
N GLN A 62 -28.72 -2.71 -15.90
CA GLN A 62 -30.13 -2.62 -15.50
C GLN A 62 -31.10 -2.49 -16.67
N GLY A 63 -30.64 -1.98 -17.83
CA GLY A 63 -31.43 -1.92 -19.05
C GLY A 63 -31.67 -3.29 -19.70
N ALA A 64 -30.90 -4.31 -19.33
CA ALA A 64 -31.17 -5.69 -19.73
C ALA A 64 -32.28 -6.27 -18.84
N ALA A 65 -33.41 -6.64 -19.46
CA ALA A 65 -34.50 -7.31 -18.77
C ALA A 65 -33.99 -8.57 -18.04
N ASP A 66 -34.50 -8.79 -16.83
CA ASP A 66 -34.24 -9.98 -15.99
C ASP A 66 -32.78 -10.20 -15.57
N PHE A 67 -31.95 -9.15 -15.56
CA PHE A 67 -30.61 -9.25 -15.00
C PHE A 67 -30.63 -9.51 -13.48
N GLU A 68 -29.70 -10.34 -12.99
CA GLU A 68 -29.59 -10.73 -11.59
C GLU A 68 -29.38 -9.52 -10.65
N LYS A 69 -30.44 -9.13 -9.92
CA LYS A 69 -30.40 -7.99 -8.97
C LYS A 69 -29.37 -8.16 -7.85
N SER A 70 -29.11 -9.39 -7.42
CA SER A 70 -28.10 -9.72 -6.41
C SER A 70 -26.71 -9.25 -6.84
N VAL A 71 -26.33 -9.52 -8.09
CA VAL A 71 -25.02 -9.14 -8.67
C VAL A 71 -24.85 -7.63 -8.73
N LEU A 72 -25.88 -6.90 -9.16
CA LEU A 72 -25.87 -5.44 -9.18
C LEU A 72 -25.80 -4.82 -7.79
N THR A 73 -26.45 -5.45 -6.81
CA THR A 73 -26.40 -5.04 -5.41
C THR A 73 -24.99 -5.23 -4.86
N GLU A 74 -24.36 -6.38 -5.12
CA GLU A 74 -22.97 -6.64 -4.69
C GLU A 74 -21.97 -5.60 -5.24
N VAL A 75 -22.11 -5.21 -6.52
CA VAL A 75 -21.25 -4.19 -7.14
C VAL A 75 -21.50 -2.81 -6.52
N THR A 76 -22.77 -2.44 -6.32
CA THR A 76 -23.15 -1.18 -5.68
C THR A 76 -22.63 -1.10 -4.25
N ASP A 77 -22.78 -2.16 -3.47
CA ASP A 77 -22.29 -2.25 -2.09
C ASP A 77 -20.77 -2.21 -2.02
N ALA A 78 -20.09 -2.94 -2.91
CA ALA A 78 -18.63 -2.92 -2.98
C ALA A 78 -18.10 -1.52 -3.34
N ARG A 79 -18.74 -0.82 -4.28
CA ARG A 79 -18.42 0.58 -4.60
C ARG A 79 -18.65 1.49 -3.39
N SER A 80 -19.77 1.34 -2.69
CA SER A 80 -20.09 2.12 -1.50
C SER A 80 -19.02 1.95 -0.41
N ARG A 81 -18.61 0.70 -0.13
CA ARG A 81 -17.54 0.39 0.81
C ARG A 81 -16.22 1.07 0.45
N VAL A 82 -15.82 1.03 -0.82
CA VAL A 82 -14.60 1.73 -1.28
C VAL A 82 -14.75 3.24 -1.13
N GLY A 83 -15.91 3.81 -1.48
CA GLY A 83 -16.16 5.26 -1.36
C GLY A 83 -16.12 5.79 0.09
N GLN A 84 -16.42 4.94 1.07
CA GLN A 84 -16.31 5.26 2.49
C GLN A 84 -14.87 5.15 3.03
N MET A 85 -14.00 4.41 2.34
CA MET A 85 -12.62 4.19 2.73
C MET A 85 -11.69 5.05 1.86
N LYS A 86 -11.49 6.31 2.27
CA LYS A 86 -10.43 7.15 1.69
C LYS A 86 -9.12 6.90 2.45
N LEU A 87 -8.02 6.76 1.72
CA LEU A 87 -6.69 6.53 2.28
C LEU A 87 -5.72 7.57 1.74
N SER A 88 -5.30 8.50 2.59
CA SER A 88 -4.34 9.53 2.19
C SER A 88 -2.89 9.00 2.21
N ALA A 89 -1.95 9.79 1.69
CA ALA A 89 -0.52 9.43 1.70
C ALA A 89 0.08 9.33 3.12
N GLU A 90 -0.51 10.02 4.08
CA GLU A 90 -0.14 9.97 5.50
C GLU A 90 -0.57 8.64 6.12
N ASP A 91 -1.79 8.19 5.80
CA ASP A 91 -2.36 6.92 6.26
C ASP A 91 -1.63 5.69 5.71
N LEU A 92 -0.80 5.84 4.67
CA LEU A 92 0.04 4.75 4.16
C LEU A 92 0.99 4.18 5.22
N SER A 93 1.26 4.90 6.31
CA SER A 93 2.05 4.38 7.43
C SER A 93 1.25 3.53 8.42
N ASP A 94 -0.09 3.52 8.33
CA ASP A 94 -0.99 2.70 9.15
C ASP A 94 -1.30 1.36 8.46
N PRO A 95 -0.79 0.22 8.98
CA PRO A 95 -0.99 -1.08 8.34
C PRO A 95 -2.45 -1.52 8.32
N GLN A 96 -3.24 -1.17 9.33
CA GLN A 96 -4.62 -1.61 9.45
C GLN A 96 -5.49 -0.87 8.43
N LYS A 97 -5.35 0.45 8.33
CA LYS A 97 -6.06 1.25 7.32
C LYS A 97 -5.69 0.82 5.90
N PHE A 98 -4.40 0.62 5.63
CA PHE A 98 -3.94 0.16 4.32
C PHE A 98 -4.51 -1.22 3.99
N GLU A 99 -4.50 -2.18 4.93
CA GLU A 99 -5.05 -3.51 4.70
C GLU A 99 -6.57 -3.48 4.46
N GLN A 100 -7.31 -2.69 5.24
CA GLN A 100 -8.76 -2.53 5.06
C GLN A 100 -9.10 -1.93 3.69
N PHE A 101 -8.40 -0.86 3.31
CA PHE A 101 -8.56 -0.24 1.99
C PHE A 101 -8.29 -1.25 0.86
N GLN A 102 -7.19 -2.00 0.95
CA GLN A 102 -6.85 -3.00 -0.06
C GLN A 102 -7.90 -4.12 -0.14
N LYS A 103 -8.44 -4.57 1.00
CA LYS A 103 -9.52 -5.56 1.01
C LYS A 103 -10.79 -5.03 0.33
N ALA A 104 -11.18 -3.79 0.60
CA ALA A 104 -12.32 -3.18 -0.07
C ALA A 104 -12.10 -3.08 -1.59
N GLN A 105 -10.89 -2.71 -2.03
CA GLN A 105 -10.56 -2.63 -3.45
C GLN A 105 -10.53 -4.00 -4.14
N ASP A 106 -10.04 -5.04 -3.46
CA ASP A 106 -10.02 -6.42 -3.95
C ASP A 106 -11.47 -6.97 -4.03
N GLN A 107 -12.33 -6.65 -3.06
CA GLN A 107 -13.77 -7.00 -3.09
C GLN A 107 -14.51 -6.35 -4.27
N LEU A 108 -14.22 -5.08 -4.55
CA LEU A 108 -14.80 -4.40 -5.71
C LEU A 108 -14.36 -5.04 -7.03
N SER A 109 -13.07 -5.34 -7.19
CA SER A 109 -12.55 -6.05 -8.37
C SER A 109 -13.27 -7.39 -8.56
N SER A 110 -13.42 -8.17 -7.48
CA SER A 110 -14.11 -9.45 -7.49
C SER A 110 -15.61 -9.34 -7.86
N ALA A 111 -16.31 -8.33 -7.35
CA ALA A 111 -17.72 -8.08 -7.71
C ALA A 111 -17.87 -7.70 -9.18
N LEU A 112 -16.96 -6.88 -9.72
CA LEU A 112 -16.93 -6.54 -11.14
C LEU A 112 -16.65 -7.77 -12.01
N SER A 113 -15.70 -8.63 -11.63
CA SER A 113 -15.44 -9.88 -12.36
C SER A 113 -16.67 -10.79 -12.39
N ARG A 114 -17.39 -10.92 -11.27
CA ARG A 114 -18.65 -11.69 -11.23
C ARG A 114 -19.71 -11.10 -12.15
N LEU A 115 -19.89 -9.77 -12.13
CA LEU A 115 -20.82 -9.09 -13.03
C LEU A 115 -20.49 -9.37 -14.50
N LEU A 116 -19.21 -9.30 -14.89
CA LEU A 116 -18.81 -9.59 -16.26
C LEU A 116 -19.10 -11.04 -16.65
N VAL A 117 -18.77 -12.01 -15.80
CA VAL A 117 -19.08 -13.43 -16.06
C VAL A 117 -20.59 -13.66 -16.21
N VAL A 118 -21.39 -13.10 -15.30
CA VAL A 118 -22.86 -13.25 -15.37
C VAL A 118 -23.43 -12.58 -16.61
N SER A 119 -22.86 -11.44 -17.04
CA SER A 119 -23.28 -10.72 -18.25
C SER A 119 -23.12 -11.51 -19.54
N GLU A 120 -22.23 -12.51 -19.59
CA GLU A 120 -22.05 -13.37 -20.76
C GLU A 120 -23.29 -14.22 -21.07
N ASN A 121 -24.15 -14.46 -20.08
CA ASN A 121 -25.40 -15.19 -20.24
C ASN A 121 -26.53 -14.35 -20.86
N TYR A 122 -26.30 -13.05 -21.08
CA TYR A 122 -27.30 -12.10 -21.56
C TYR A 122 -26.92 -11.57 -22.95
N PRO A 123 -27.42 -12.17 -24.06
CA PRO A 123 -27.04 -11.80 -25.42
C PRO A 123 -27.19 -10.32 -25.75
N GLN A 124 -28.21 -9.66 -25.18
CA GLN A 124 -28.46 -8.24 -25.33
C GLN A 124 -27.33 -7.35 -24.78
N LEU A 125 -26.57 -7.80 -23.77
CA LEU A 125 -25.41 -7.08 -23.25
C LEU A 125 -24.18 -7.31 -24.13
N LYS A 126 -24.05 -8.51 -24.69
CA LYS A 126 -22.92 -8.86 -25.59
C LYS A 126 -22.89 -8.03 -26.86
N THR A 127 -24.03 -7.53 -27.30
CA THR A 127 -24.15 -6.66 -28.49
C THR A 127 -24.37 -5.18 -28.14
N ASN A 128 -24.44 -4.84 -26.84
CA ASN A 128 -24.63 -3.46 -26.42
C ASN A 128 -23.29 -2.71 -26.46
N GLU A 129 -23.13 -1.80 -27.41
CA GLU A 129 -21.89 -1.04 -27.59
C GLU A 129 -21.47 -0.25 -26.34
N SER A 130 -22.42 0.34 -25.61
CA SER A 130 -22.13 1.07 -24.37
C SER A 130 -21.60 0.15 -23.27
N PHE A 131 -22.14 -1.07 -23.16
CA PHE A 131 -21.66 -2.09 -22.22
C PHE A 131 -20.23 -2.54 -22.57
N LEU A 132 -19.99 -2.88 -23.84
CA LEU A 132 -18.68 -3.30 -24.33
C LEU A 132 -17.62 -2.21 -24.13
N GLN A 133 -17.98 -0.95 -24.37
CA GLN A 133 -17.09 0.19 -24.14
C GLN A 133 -16.75 0.33 -22.65
N LEU A 134 -17.74 0.24 -21.76
CA LEU A 134 -17.52 0.34 -20.31
C LEU A 134 -16.69 -0.84 -19.78
N GLN A 135 -16.93 -2.05 -20.28
CA GLN A 135 -16.13 -3.23 -19.97
C GLN A 135 -14.66 -3.01 -20.36
N SER A 136 -14.39 -2.57 -21.59
CA SER A 136 -13.03 -2.26 -22.07
C SER A 136 -12.36 -1.16 -21.24
N GLN A 137 -13.10 -0.10 -20.88
CA GLN A 137 -12.58 0.97 -20.01
C GLN A 137 -12.24 0.46 -18.61
N LEU A 138 -13.07 -0.40 -18.02
CA LEU A 138 -12.82 -0.99 -16.71
C LEU A 138 -11.64 -1.94 -16.74
N GLU A 139 -11.52 -2.79 -17.76
CA GLU A 139 -10.35 -3.66 -17.97
C GLU A 139 -9.07 -2.82 -18.10
N GLY A 140 -9.09 -1.79 -18.96
CA GLY A 140 -7.97 -0.87 -19.11
C GLY A 140 -7.61 -0.16 -17.80
N THR A 141 -8.61 0.18 -16.99
CA THR A 141 -8.40 0.78 -15.66
C THR A 141 -7.80 -0.23 -14.69
N GLU A 142 -8.26 -1.49 -14.66
CA GLU A 142 -7.71 -2.54 -13.79
C GLU A 142 -6.25 -2.88 -14.15
N ASN A 143 -5.94 -2.94 -15.45
CA ASN A 143 -4.58 -3.11 -15.94
C ASN A 143 -3.67 -1.95 -15.49
N ARG A 144 -4.14 -0.70 -15.60
CA ARG A 144 -3.41 0.47 -15.09
C ARG A 144 -3.26 0.44 -13.56
N ILE A 145 -4.28 0.05 -12.81
CA ILE A 145 -4.19 -0.15 -11.36
C ILE A 145 -3.06 -1.13 -11.03
N SER A 146 -2.98 -2.26 -11.74
CA SER A 146 -1.91 -3.25 -11.52
C SER A 146 -0.52 -2.65 -11.73
N VAL A 147 -0.33 -1.90 -12.82
CA VAL A 147 0.93 -1.23 -13.15
C VAL A 147 1.29 -0.16 -12.11
N GLU A 148 0.36 0.74 -11.78
CA GLU A 148 0.61 1.81 -10.82
C GLU A 148 0.84 1.27 -9.40
N ARG A 149 0.14 0.19 -9.00
CA ARG A 149 0.42 -0.48 -7.73
C ARG A 149 1.81 -1.09 -7.70
N LYS A 150 2.26 -1.69 -8.80
CA LYS A 150 3.62 -2.22 -8.90
C LYS A 150 4.63 -1.09 -8.74
N ARG A 151 4.48 -0.01 -9.50
CA ARG A 151 5.33 1.18 -9.41
C ARG A 151 5.35 1.78 -8.00
N PHE A 152 4.19 1.95 -7.39
CA PHE A 152 4.06 2.40 -6.00
C PHE A 152 4.81 1.49 -5.02
N ASN A 153 4.63 0.17 -5.13
CA ASN A 153 5.32 -0.78 -4.26
C ASN A 153 6.85 -0.71 -4.43
N GLU A 154 7.34 -0.54 -5.65
CA GLU A 154 8.78 -0.36 -5.94
C GLU A 154 9.31 0.94 -5.33
N THR A 155 8.59 2.06 -5.49
CA THR A 155 8.95 3.35 -4.87
C THR A 155 8.95 3.27 -3.34
N VAL A 156 7.94 2.63 -2.75
CA VAL A 156 7.87 2.38 -1.30
C VAL A 156 9.01 1.48 -0.83
N GLN A 157 9.41 0.47 -1.61
CA GLN A 157 10.53 -0.40 -1.25
C GLN A 157 11.85 0.38 -1.21
N VAL A 158 12.11 1.25 -2.20
CA VAL A 158 13.28 2.13 -2.21
C VAL A 158 13.27 3.05 -0.99
N TYR A 159 12.16 3.76 -0.76
CA TYR A 159 11.99 4.65 0.40
C TYR A 159 12.19 3.92 1.74
N ASN A 160 11.53 2.77 1.93
CA ASN A 160 11.63 2.00 3.16
C ASN A 160 13.04 1.43 3.39
N THR A 161 13.78 1.13 2.31
CA THR A 161 15.18 0.69 2.40
C THR A 161 16.05 1.84 2.88
N GLU A 162 15.87 3.04 2.33
CA GLU A 162 16.60 4.24 2.74
C GLU A 162 16.30 4.61 4.20
N VAL A 163 15.02 4.64 4.60
CA VAL A 163 14.57 4.90 5.98
C VAL A 163 15.20 3.92 6.99
N LYS A 164 15.56 2.71 6.56
CA LYS A 164 16.16 1.67 7.41
C LYS A 164 17.68 1.62 7.35
N SER A 165 18.30 2.30 6.39
CA SER A 165 19.74 2.19 6.14
C SER A 165 20.51 3.20 6.98
N PHE A 166 21.69 2.83 7.47
CA PHE A 166 22.59 3.77 8.13
C PHE A 166 23.33 4.61 7.06
N PRO A 167 23.46 5.94 7.21
CA PRO A 167 23.11 6.75 8.39
C PRO A 167 21.66 7.27 8.43
N SER A 168 20.90 7.17 7.33
CA SER A 168 19.55 7.72 7.15
C SER A 168 18.53 7.31 8.21
N LEU A 169 18.65 6.12 8.82
CA LEU A 169 17.84 5.64 9.94
C LEU A 169 17.83 6.59 11.14
N ILE A 170 18.96 7.24 11.43
CA ILE A 170 19.05 8.19 12.56
C ILE A 170 18.24 9.44 12.23
N MET A 171 18.41 9.98 11.02
CA MET A 171 17.62 11.12 10.56
C MET A 171 16.13 10.79 10.51
N ALA A 172 15.79 9.60 10.03
CA ALA A 172 14.41 9.13 9.97
C ALA A 172 13.75 9.12 11.37
N LYS A 173 14.47 8.63 12.39
CA LYS A 173 13.98 8.63 13.78
C LYS A 173 13.85 10.04 14.38
N ILE A 174 14.82 10.93 14.11
CA ILE A 174 14.82 12.30 14.65
C ILE A 174 13.69 13.14 14.04
N PHE A 175 13.50 13.03 12.72
CA PHE A 175 12.53 13.85 11.97
C PHE A 175 11.19 13.15 11.71
N GLY A 176 11.01 11.91 12.18
CA GLY A 176 9.73 11.19 12.12
C GLY A 176 9.37 10.59 10.77
N PHE A 177 10.35 10.30 9.90
CA PHE A 177 10.09 9.57 8.65
C PHE A 177 9.72 8.11 8.98
N LYS A 178 8.49 7.74 8.66
CA LYS A 178 7.94 6.40 8.93
C LYS A 178 7.90 5.55 7.68
N GLU A 179 8.15 4.26 7.84
CA GLU A 179 7.90 3.27 6.80
C GLU A 179 6.47 3.40 6.24
N LYS A 180 6.35 3.17 4.93
CA LYS A 180 5.05 3.12 4.24
C LYS A 180 4.69 1.67 3.92
N ASN A 181 3.42 1.35 4.00
CA ASN A 181 2.91 0.02 3.71
C ASN A 181 2.84 -0.23 2.20
N CYS A 182 3.21 -1.43 1.79
CA CYS A 182 3.09 -1.92 0.41
C CYS A 182 2.78 -3.42 0.41
N LYS A 183 2.08 -3.92 -0.62
CA LYS A 183 1.91 -5.38 -0.83
C LYS A 183 3.17 -5.92 -1.51
N THR A 184 4.21 -6.27 -0.76
CA THR A 184 5.30 -7.10 -1.29
C THR A 184 4.95 -8.57 -1.10
N LYS A 185 5.10 -9.39 -2.16
CA LYS A 185 4.84 -10.85 -2.14
C LYS A 185 5.73 -11.66 -1.16
N GLY A 186 6.54 -11.02 -0.30
CA GLY A 186 7.51 -11.72 0.55
C GLY A 186 7.72 -11.20 1.97
N SER A 187 7.22 -10.02 2.37
CA SER A 187 7.60 -9.45 3.68
C SER A 187 6.71 -9.90 4.85
N ASN A 188 5.52 -10.45 4.58
CA ASN A 188 4.57 -10.86 5.63
C ASN A 188 4.88 -12.22 6.28
N LYS A 189 5.95 -12.92 5.86
CA LYS A 189 6.42 -14.15 6.54
C LYS A 189 7.50 -13.91 7.59
N ILE A 190 8.17 -12.76 7.58
CA ILE A 190 9.28 -12.50 8.52
C ILE A 190 8.77 -11.89 9.84
N LYS A 191 7.69 -11.10 9.83
CA LYS A 191 7.15 -10.46 11.05
C LYS A 191 6.27 -11.36 11.94
N LYS A 192 5.99 -12.62 11.57
CA LYS A 192 5.16 -13.55 12.37
C LYS A 192 5.86 -14.82 12.87
N LYS A 193 7.19 -14.89 12.82
CA LYS A 193 7.88 -15.87 13.67
C LYS A 193 8.15 -15.20 15.00
N GLN A 194 7.16 -15.34 15.89
CA GLN A 194 7.26 -15.06 17.32
C GLN A 194 8.69 -15.34 17.79
N THR A 195 9.48 -14.31 18.08
CA THR A 195 10.65 -14.48 18.93
C THR A 195 10.09 -14.94 20.27
N PRO A 196 10.36 -16.18 20.72
CA PRO A 196 9.88 -16.63 22.01
C PRO A 196 10.36 -15.64 23.06
N ASP A 197 9.44 -15.24 23.94
CA ASP A 197 9.76 -14.41 25.09
C ASP A 197 10.92 -15.06 25.86
N LEU A 198 11.79 -14.26 26.46
CA LEU A 198 12.92 -14.74 27.25
C LEU A 198 12.46 -15.74 28.32
N ALA A 199 11.24 -15.55 28.84
CA ALA A 199 10.59 -16.47 29.78
C ALA A 199 10.29 -17.86 29.16
N GLU A 200 9.94 -17.92 27.88
CA GLU A 200 9.70 -19.16 27.15
C GLU A 200 11.01 -19.87 26.80
N ILE A 201 12.05 -19.11 26.43
CA ILE A 201 13.40 -19.65 26.21
C ILE A 201 13.96 -20.25 27.51
N LEU A 202 13.84 -19.54 28.64
CA LEU A 202 14.29 -20.03 29.95
C LEU A 202 13.52 -21.27 30.40
N ARG A 203 12.21 -21.35 30.12
CA ARG A 203 11.43 -22.58 30.35
C ARG A 203 11.95 -23.77 29.54
N LEU A 204 12.32 -23.55 28.29
CA LEU A 204 12.83 -24.61 27.41
C LEU A 204 14.23 -25.08 27.82
N ILE A 205 15.09 -24.16 28.27
CA ILE A 205 16.42 -24.49 28.79
C ILE A 205 16.29 -25.31 30.08
N LYS A 206 15.47 -24.85 31.03
CA LYS A 206 15.25 -25.56 32.30
C LYS A 206 14.63 -26.95 32.12
N LYS A 207 13.82 -27.14 31.07
CA LYS A 207 13.27 -28.46 30.69
C LYS A 207 14.33 -29.40 30.10
N LYS A 208 15.41 -28.87 29.52
CA LYS A 208 16.53 -29.65 28.96
C LYS A 208 17.59 -30.03 30.00
N GLU A 209 17.79 -29.20 31.02
CA GLU A 209 18.75 -29.46 32.11
C GLU A 209 18.18 -30.35 33.23
N GLY A 210 16.87 -30.60 33.24
CA GLY A 210 16.18 -31.48 34.19
C GLY A 210 16.02 -32.93 33.75
N LYS A 211 16.85 -33.43 32.83
CA LYS A 211 16.92 -34.85 32.42
C LYS A 211 18.35 -35.35 32.51
#